data_AF-A0A239QL69-F1
#
_entry.id   AF-A0A239QL69-F1
#
_cell.length_a   1.000
_cell.length_b   1.000
_cell.length_c   1.000
_cell.angle_alpha   90.00
_cell.angle_beta   90.00
_cell.angle_gamma   90.00
#
_symmetry.space_group_name_H-M   'P 1'
#
loop_
_entity.id
_entity.type
_entity.pdbx_description
1 polymer ?
#
loop_
_entity_poly.entity_id
_entity_poly.type
_entity_poly.pdbx_seq_one_letter_code
_entity_poly.pdbx_strand_id
1 'polypeptide(L)'
;MELENYADAVEAFRQTGNYEQSKTLLTYCQGMLLIQEANELEGKGYLYEMLGSLKNAESYFQLLSGIEYGESQKLLYYVQARQFEAKGLTQKAIDLYAELMGICDSDDRYLRLINGIVIQPVTTPSVIYNKLTHIAAQVYQETHTYDGPGSSYSKNDTIIFPDMFISIVGQSGEWYLVETTHDQYLIRLWVPKIRVLRKEPTEPYVFNSCVNGIIKNSTDIYYGPGQEYLITEKVLEPGTPVTVIGEDGMYSLIEFVNETNQLPMCGWVTSVNLTKK
;
A
#
# COMPACT_ATOMS: atom_id res chain seq x y z
N MET A 1 16.68 -16.29 17.82
CA MET A 1 17.48 -16.42 16.58
C MET A 1 17.06 -15.24 15.73
N GLU A 2 17.76 -14.12 15.82
CA GLU A 2 17.52 -12.98 14.92
C GLU A 2 17.99 -13.43 13.54
N LEU A 3 17.05 -13.53 12.61
CA LEU A 3 17.36 -13.82 11.21
C LEU A 3 17.91 -12.53 10.62
N GLU A 4 19.18 -12.54 10.21
CA GLU A 4 19.91 -11.36 9.71
C GLU A 4 19.23 -10.67 8.51
N ASN A 5 18.28 -11.32 7.86
CA ASN A 5 17.46 -10.73 6.81
C ASN A 5 16.04 -11.34 6.79
N TYR A 6 15.04 -10.57 7.26
CA TYR A 6 13.66 -11.04 7.34
C TYR A 6 13.06 -11.36 5.96
N ALA A 7 13.54 -10.73 4.89
CA ALA A 7 13.09 -11.00 3.52
C ALA A 7 13.49 -12.42 3.06
N ASP A 8 14.73 -12.82 3.33
CA ASP A 8 15.24 -14.15 2.99
C ASP A 8 14.53 -15.24 3.79
N ALA A 9 14.17 -14.93 5.04
CA ALA A 9 13.38 -15.81 5.89
C ALA A 9 11.96 -16.02 5.34
N VAL A 10 11.28 -14.94 4.91
CA VAL A 10 9.94 -15.02 4.28
C VAL A 10 9.96 -15.94 3.06
N GLU A 11 10.98 -15.77 2.20
CA GLU A 11 11.12 -16.57 0.98
C GLU A 11 11.41 -18.05 1.29
N ALA A 12 12.27 -18.32 2.28
CA ALA A 12 12.54 -19.68 2.73
C ALA A 12 11.30 -20.37 3.34
N PHE A 13 10.43 -19.63 4.05
CA PHE A 13 9.19 -20.20 4.61
C PHE A 13 8.13 -20.47 3.53
N ARG A 14 8.03 -19.62 2.51
CA ARG A 14 7.12 -19.86 1.37
C ARG A 14 7.47 -21.13 0.61
N GLN A 15 8.76 -21.46 0.50
CA GLN A 15 9.24 -22.62 -0.26
C GLN A 15 9.13 -23.96 0.50
N THR A 16 9.07 -23.95 1.83
CA THR A 16 9.19 -25.18 2.66
C THR A 16 7.86 -25.78 3.11
N GLY A 17 6.73 -25.07 2.95
CA GLY A 17 5.39 -25.64 2.86
C GLY A 17 4.85 -26.48 4.03
N ASN A 18 5.42 -26.45 5.25
CA ASN A 18 4.88 -27.26 6.35
C ASN A 18 4.94 -26.65 7.77
N TYR A 19 3.89 -26.96 8.53
CA TYR A 19 3.58 -26.73 9.96
C TYR A 19 3.18 -25.31 10.41
N GLU A 20 2.16 -25.22 11.29
CA GLU A 20 1.63 -23.98 11.91
C GLU A 20 2.72 -23.02 12.42
N GLN A 21 3.84 -23.53 12.92
CA GLN A 21 4.99 -22.73 13.36
C GLN A 21 5.61 -21.90 12.22
N SER A 22 5.60 -22.40 10.98
CA SER A 22 6.03 -21.65 9.79
C SER A 22 5.11 -20.48 9.46
N LYS A 23 3.79 -20.62 9.69
CA LYS A 23 2.80 -19.55 9.48
C LYS A 23 2.92 -18.46 10.53
N THR A 24 3.07 -18.84 11.80
CA THR A 24 3.33 -17.91 12.91
C THR A 24 4.64 -17.14 12.71
N LEU A 25 5.70 -17.85 12.31
CA LEU A 25 7.00 -17.24 12.03
C LEU A 25 6.99 -16.36 10.77
N LEU A 26 6.29 -16.76 9.71
CA LEU A 26 6.06 -15.92 8.52
C LEU A 26 5.32 -14.62 8.88
N THR A 27 4.25 -14.73 9.66
CA THR A 27 3.46 -13.58 10.14
C THR A 27 4.34 -12.64 10.98
N TYR A 28 5.23 -13.19 11.81
CA TYR A 28 6.20 -12.42 12.57
C TYR A 28 7.19 -11.69 11.66
N CYS A 29 7.80 -12.38 10.69
CA CYS A 29 8.75 -11.77 9.76
C CYS A 29 8.09 -10.66 8.92
N GLN A 30 6.83 -10.84 8.50
CA GLN A 30 6.06 -9.81 7.79
C GLN A 30 5.84 -8.55 8.65
N GLY A 31 5.49 -8.72 9.93
CA GLY A 31 5.38 -7.61 10.86
C GLY A 31 6.71 -6.85 11.06
N MET A 32 7.82 -7.58 11.17
CA MET A 32 9.16 -6.98 11.33
C MET A 32 9.63 -6.24 10.07
N LEU A 33 9.35 -6.75 8.87
CA LEU A 33 9.64 -6.05 7.61
C LEU A 33 8.92 -4.70 7.52
N LEU A 34 7.67 -4.64 7.97
CA LEU A 34 6.90 -3.39 8.00
C LEU A 34 7.42 -2.39 9.05
N ILE A 35 7.98 -2.86 10.17
CA ILE A 35 8.71 -1.99 11.11
C ILE A 35 9.98 -1.42 10.46
N GLN A 36 10.73 -2.25 9.72
CA GLN A 36 11.92 -1.81 9.00
C GLN A 36 11.57 -0.78 7.92
N GLU A 37 10.53 -1.03 7.12
CA GLU A 37 10.02 -0.08 6.14
C GLU A 37 9.61 1.24 6.81
N ALA A 38 8.91 1.17 7.94
CA ALA A 38 8.54 2.36 8.70
C ALA A 38 9.77 3.16 9.17
N ASN A 39 10.87 2.50 9.56
CA ASN A 39 12.12 3.19 9.92
C ASN A 39 12.76 3.91 8.72
N GLU A 40 12.77 3.27 7.55
CA GLU A 40 13.28 3.89 6.33
C GLU A 40 12.44 5.10 5.90
N LEU A 41 11.11 4.98 6.00
CA LEU A 41 10.17 6.05 5.69
C LEU A 41 10.31 7.22 6.67
N GLU A 42 10.48 6.94 7.96
CA GLU A 42 10.77 7.96 8.98
C GLU A 42 12.06 8.72 8.66
N GLY A 43 13.14 8.00 8.34
CA GLY A 43 14.43 8.61 7.97
C GLY A 43 14.37 9.48 6.71
N LYS A 44 13.38 9.23 5.84
CA LYS A 44 13.09 10.02 4.63
C LYS A 44 12.05 11.13 4.87
N GLY A 45 11.42 11.20 6.05
CA GLY A 45 10.40 12.19 6.40
C GLY A 45 8.98 11.85 5.95
N TYR A 46 8.71 10.63 5.51
CA TYR A 46 7.40 10.16 5.02
C TYR A 46 6.50 9.65 6.15
N LEU A 47 6.04 10.58 7.01
CA LEU A 47 5.30 10.25 8.23
C LEU A 47 3.96 9.54 7.98
N TYR A 48 3.28 9.81 6.87
CA TYR A 48 1.98 9.22 6.57
C TYR A 48 2.12 7.75 6.12
N GLU A 49 3.07 7.48 5.23
CA GLU A 49 3.42 6.16 4.75
C GLU A 49 3.98 5.30 5.89
N MET A 50 4.85 5.89 6.72
CA MET A 50 5.32 5.26 7.96
C MET A 50 4.15 4.83 8.85
N LEU A 51 3.16 5.71 9.08
CA LEU A 51 1.95 5.37 9.84
C LEU A 51 1.15 4.23 9.18
N GLY A 52 1.14 4.16 7.86
CA GLY A 52 0.57 3.06 7.09
C GLY A 52 1.26 1.73 7.34
N SER A 53 2.59 1.67 7.18
CA SER A 53 3.39 0.47 7.45
C SER A 53 3.25 0.02 8.91
N LEU A 54 3.22 0.96 9.86
CA LEU A 54 2.96 0.66 11.27
C LEU A 54 1.56 0.07 11.49
N LYS A 55 0.50 0.60 10.85
CA LYS A 55 -0.86 0.03 10.98
C LYS A 55 -0.96 -1.39 10.39
N ASN A 56 -0.25 -1.65 9.30
CA ASN A 56 -0.18 -2.99 8.72
C ASN A 56 0.60 -3.94 9.65
N ALA A 57 1.73 -3.49 10.21
CA ALA A 57 2.51 -4.27 11.18
C ALA A 57 1.67 -4.64 12.41
N GLU A 58 0.88 -3.69 12.93
CA GLU A 58 -0.07 -3.91 14.02
C GLU A 58 -1.04 -5.06 13.70
N SER A 59 -1.56 -5.13 12.47
CA SER A 59 -2.48 -6.19 12.06
C SER A 59 -1.81 -7.57 12.10
N TYR A 60 -0.55 -7.68 11.68
CA TYR A 60 0.22 -8.93 11.79
C TYR A 60 0.51 -9.32 13.24
N PHE A 61 0.90 -8.39 14.11
CA PHE A 61 1.15 -8.69 15.52
C PHE A 61 -0.13 -8.97 16.32
N GLN A 62 -1.28 -8.41 15.95
CA GLN A 62 -2.59 -8.78 16.51
C GLN A 62 -2.98 -10.22 16.19
N LEU A 63 -2.62 -10.74 15.01
CA LEU A 63 -2.83 -12.16 14.68
C LEU A 63 -1.94 -13.08 15.54
N LEU A 64 -0.81 -12.55 16.03
CA LEU A 64 0.15 -13.28 16.85
C LEU A 64 -0.10 -13.14 18.36
N SER A 65 -0.85 -12.14 18.83
CA SER A 65 -1.12 -11.95 20.27
C SER A 65 -2.08 -12.99 20.85
N GLY A 66 -2.88 -13.65 20.00
CA GLY A 66 -3.75 -14.77 20.39
C GLY A 66 -3.03 -16.12 20.50
N ILE A 67 -1.73 -16.17 20.19
CA ILE A 67 -0.87 -17.36 20.24
C ILE A 67 0.27 -16.98 21.20
N GLU A 68 0.68 -17.84 22.14
CA GLU A 68 1.81 -17.54 23.06
C GLU A 68 3.15 -17.53 22.29
N TYR A 69 3.32 -16.55 21.39
CA TYR A 69 4.49 -16.38 20.56
C TYR A 69 5.39 -15.27 21.13
N GLY A 70 6.13 -15.64 22.18
CA GLY A 70 7.22 -14.85 22.75
C GLY A 70 6.90 -13.36 22.95
N GLU A 71 7.50 -12.53 22.08
CA GLU A 71 7.50 -11.06 22.18
C GLU A 71 6.40 -10.38 21.33
N SER A 72 5.50 -11.13 20.71
CA SER A 72 4.48 -10.58 19.78
C SER A 72 3.62 -9.48 20.41
N GLN A 73 3.23 -9.64 21.67
CA GLN A 73 2.45 -8.65 22.41
C GLN A 73 3.25 -7.36 22.67
N LYS A 74 4.55 -7.47 22.94
CA LYS A 74 5.43 -6.31 23.12
C LYS A 74 5.65 -5.58 21.80
N LEU A 75 5.80 -6.31 20.69
CA LEU A 75 5.92 -5.73 19.35
C LEU A 75 4.64 -5.01 18.91
N LEU A 76 3.46 -5.54 19.26
CA LEU A 76 2.18 -4.85 19.06
C LEU A 76 2.16 -3.50 19.79
N TYR A 77 2.53 -3.49 21.07
CA TYR A 77 2.60 -2.25 21.85
C TYR A 77 3.69 -1.29 21.35
N TYR A 78 4.82 -1.80 20.87
CA TYR A 78 5.86 -1.00 20.24
C TYR A 78 5.35 -0.29 18.99
N VAL A 79 4.62 -0.99 18.13
CA VAL A 79 4.00 -0.40 16.94
C VAL A 79 2.96 0.66 17.33
N GLN A 80 2.18 0.44 18.37
CA GLN A 80 1.22 1.43 18.89
C GLN A 80 1.92 2.67 19.47
N ALA A 81 3.03 2.49 20.19
CA ALA A 81 3.85 3.59 20.70
C ALA A 81 4.39 4.45 19.56
N ARG A 82 4.92 3.83 18.50
CA ARG A 82 5.37 4.53 17.28
C ARG A 82 4.24 5.29 16.59
N GLN A 83 3.04 4.73 16.53
CA GLN A 83 1.89 5.45 15.99
C GLN A 83 1.50 6.66 16.86
N PHE A 84 1.57 6.56 18.18
CA PHE A 84 1.30 7.70 19.06
C PHE A 84 2.36 8.79 18.94
N GLU A 85 3.63 8.40 18.87
CA GLU A 85 4.75 9.31 18.63
C GLU A 85 4.53 10.10 17.33
N ALA A 86 4.26 9.40 16.23
CA ALA A 86 4.01 9.98 14.91
C ALA A 86 2.78 10.90 14.85
N LYS A 87 1.75 10.61 15.67
CA LYS A 87 0.52 11.43 15.79
C LYS A 87 0.69 12.62 16.75
N GLY A 88 1.88 12.82 17.33
CA GLY A 88 2.13 13.88 18.31
C GLY A 88 1.48 13.62 19.67
N LEU A 89 1.04 12.39 19.94
CA LEU A 89 0.48 11.96 21.22
C LEU A 89 1.60 11.56 22.18
N THR A 90 2.54 12.48 22.41
CA THR A 90 3.85 12.25 23.04
C THR A 90 3.76 11.54 24.38
N GLN A 91 2.83 11.93 25.26
CA GLN A 91 2.71 11.29 26.57
C GLN A 91 2.32 9.80 26.46
N LYS A 92 1.37 9.47 25.57
CA LYS A 92 0.95 8.07 25.35
C LYS A 92 2.08 7.22 24.76
N ALA A 93 2.90 7.82 23.91
CA ALA A 93 4.08 7.15 23.36
C ALA A 93 5.13 6.89 24.43
N ILE A 94 5.43 7.88 25.28
CA ILE A 94 6.34 7.75 26.43
C ILE A 94 5.88 6.63 27.36
N ASP A 95 4.60 6.64 27.74
CA ASP A 95 4.04 5.66 28.66
C ASP A 95 4.23 4.23 28.11
N LEU A 96 3.95 4.01 26.82
CA LEU A 96 4.16 2.70 26.20
C LEU A 96 5.64 2.33 26.04
N TYR A 97 6.51 3.24 25.58
CA TYR A 97 7.93 2.92 25.42
C TYR A 97 8.61 2.57 26.76
N ALA A 98 8.18 3.17 27.86
CA ALA A 98 8.69 2.86 29.20
C ALA A 98 8.43 1.39 29.61
N GLU A 99 7.35 0.78 29.10
CA GLU A 99 7.00 -0.62 29.37
C GLU A 99 7.69 -1.61 28.42
N LEU A 100 8.32 -1.11 27.36
CA LEU A 100 8.85 -1.90 26.26
C LEU A 100 10.38 -2.02 26.24
N MET A 101 11.05 -1.62 27.32
CA MET A 101 12.50 -1.59 27.41
C MET A 101 13.17 -2.85 26.83
N GLY A 102 14.13 -2.66 25.92
CA GLY A 102 14.85 -3.72 25.21
C GLY A 102 14.15 -4.29 23.98
N ILE A 103 13.07 -3.66 23.49
CA ILE A 103 12.36 -4.08 22.27
C ILE A 103 12.66 -3.10 21.14
N CYS A 104 13.30 -3.60 20.07
CA CYS A 104 13.70 -2.77 18.93
C CYS A 104 14.53 -1.55 19.40
N ASP A 105 14.16 -0.34 18.98
CA ASP A 105 14.76 0.93 19.38
C ASP A 105 13.94 1.67 20.47
N SER A 106 13.12 0.96 21.26
CA SER A 106 12.23 1.54 22.28
C SER A 106 12.97 2.45 23.27
N ASP A 107 14.16 2.04 23.68
CA ASP A 107 14.95 2.73 24.72
C ASP A 107 15.42 4.09 24.20
N ASP A 108 15.95 4.12 22.97
CA ASP A 108 16.39 5.33 22.30
C ASP A 108 15.21 6.28 22.06
N ARG A 109 14.05 5.75 21.64
CA ARG A 109 12.84 6.55 21.42
C ARG A 109 12.26 7.12 22.72
N TYR A 110 12.21 6.31 23.77
CA TYR A 110 11.82 6.77 25.11
C TYR A 110 12.70 7.94 25.55
N LEU A 111 14.03 7.77 25.50
CA LEU A 111 14.99 8.79 25.88
C LEU A 111 14.89 10.05 25.02
N ARG A 112 14.63 9.93 23.71
CA ARG A 112 14.42 11.09 22.83
C ARG A 112 13.19 11.89 23.26
N LEU A 113 12.06 11.24 23.49
CA LEU A 113 10.80 11.91 23.82
C LEU A 113 10.82 12.60 25.18
N ILE A 114 11.36 11.96 26.22
CA ILE A 114 11.46 12.59 27.56
C ILE A 114 12.43 13.77 27.56
N ASN A 115 13.42 13.78 26.66
CA ASN A 115 14.35 14.89 26.48
C ASN A 115 13.81 16.00 25.56
N GLY A 116 12.54 15.92 25.15
CA GLY A 116 11.89 16.92 24.30
C GLY A 116 12.34 16.89 22.84
N ILE A 117 13.06 15.84 22.41
CA ILE A 117 13.42 15.61 21.01
C ILE A 117 12.23 14.95 20.33
N VAL A 118 11.26 15.78 19.94
CA VAL A 118 10.12 15.35 19.16
C VAL A 118 10.55 15.20 17.71
N ILE A 119 10.09 14.14 17.02
CA ILE A 119 10.12 14.11 15.56
C ILE A 119 9.25 15.27 15.08
N GLN A 120 9.89 16.39 14.77
CA GLN A 120 9.22 17.49 14.10
C GLN A 120 8.81 16.96 12.72
N PRO A 121 7.56 17.14 12.28
CA PRO A 121 7.23 16.91 10.89
C PRO A 121 8.18 17.79 10.08
N VAL A 122 9.05 17.16 9.27
CA VAL A 122 9.75 17.92 8.27
C VAL A 122 8.65 18.52 7.41
N THR A 123 8.48 19.85 7.47
CA THR A 123 7.61 20.59 6.57
C THR A 123 8.24 20.60 5.18
N THR A 124 8.56 19.43 4.65
CA THR A 124 8.37 19.17 3.24
C THR A 124 6.89 19.46 2.99
N PRO A 125 6.54 20.28 1.99
CA PRO A 125 5.14 20.57 1.69
C PRO A 125 4.41 19.23 1.70
N SER A 126 3.39 19.16 2.55
CA SER A 126 2.50 18.02 2.64
C SER A 126 1.97 17.79 1.23
N VAL A 127 2.59 16.88 0.49
CA VAL A 127 1.87 16.17 -0.54
C VAL A 127 0.93 15.32 0.29
N ILE A 128 -0.28 15.84 0.51
CA ILE A 128 -1.39 15.02 0.96
C ILE A 128 -1.58 14.05 -0.20
N TYR A 129 -0.86 12.93 -0.16
CA TYR A 129 -1.18 11.80 -0.99
C TYR A 129 -2.56 11.37 -0.50
N ASN A 130 -3.58 11.67 -1.30
CA ASN A 130 -4.95 11.21 -1.03
C ASN A 130 -4.92 9.69 -1.11
N LYS A 131 -4.55 9.01 -0.02
CA LYS A 131 -4.62 7.55 0.02
C LYS A 131 -6.05 7.16 -0.25
N LEU A 132 -6.22 6.33 -1.26
CA LEU A 132 -7.51 5.90 -1.75
C LEU A 132 -8.23 5.11 -0.66
N THR A 133 -9.47 5.47 -0.38
CA THR A 133 -10.30 4.77 0.61
C THR A 133 -10.82 3.47 0.00
N HIS A 134 -10.57 2.33 0.67
CA HIS A 134 -11.12 1.04 0.26
C HIS A 134 -12.55 0.91 0.80
N ILE A 135 -13.51 0.81 -0.10
CA ILE A 135 -14.93 0.67 0.21
C ILE A 135 -15.38 -0.74 -0.18
N ALA A 136 -15.86 -1.51 0.79
CA ALA A 136 -16.33 -2.86 0.53
C ALA A 136 -17.49 -2.86 -0.48
N ALA A 137 -17.37 -3.69 -1.50
CA ALA A 137 -18.36 -3.81 -2.57
C ALA A 137 -18.47 -5.25 -3.07
N GLN A 138 -19.50 -5.49 -3.87
CA GLN A 138 -19.74 -6.77 -4.51
C GLN A 138 -20.19 -6.56 -5.94
N VAL A 139 -19.62 -7.35 -6.84
CA VAL A 139 -20.11 -7.47 -8.21
C VAL A 139 -21.33 -8.40 -8.20
N TYR A 140 -22.44 -7.97 -8.78
CA TYR A 140 -23.69 -8.75 -8.79
C TYR A 140 -23.98 -9.40 -10.16
N GLN A 141 -23.21 -9.04 -11.18
CA GLN A 141 -23.22 -9.67 -12.49
C GLN A 141 -21.79 -9.70 -13.05
N GLU A 142 -21.42 -10.80 -13.72
CA GLU A 142 -20.14 -10.91 -14.42
C GLU A 142 -19.83 -9.64 -15.21
N THR A 143 -18.64 -9.09 -14.98
CA THR A 143 -18.19 -7.87 -15.64
C THR A 143 -16.80 -8.04 -16.20
N HIS A 144 -16.64 -7.60 -17.44
CA HIS A 144 -15.33 -7.35 -18.00
C HIS A 144 -14.67 -6.19 -17.28
N THR A 145 -13.35 -6.23 -17.26
CA THR A 145 -12.52 -5.19 -16.67
C THR A 145 -11.75 -4.46 -17.76
N TYR A 146 -11.31 -3.25 -17.43
CA TYR A 146 -10.62 -2.35 -18.34
C TYR A 146 -9.42 -1.74 -17.62
N ASP A 147 -8.39 -1.42 -18.39
CA ASP A 147 -7.21 -0.76 -17.85
C ASP A 147 -7.44 0.75 -17.61
N GLY A 148 -8.60 1.30 -17.97
CA GLY A 148 -8.97 2.69 -17.70
C GLY A 148 -10.49 2.92 -17.62
N PRO A 149 -10.94 4.13 -17.24
CA PRO A 149 -12.35 4.44 -16.98
C PRO A 149 -13.17 4.62 -18.27
N GLY A 150 -13.35 3.54 -19.04
CA GLY A 150 -14.12 3.60 -20.28
C GLY A 150 -13.95 2.37 -21.17
N SER A 151 -14.96 2.09 -22.00
CA SER A 151 -14.86 1.07 -23.04
C SER A 151 -13.95 1.46 -24.21
N SER A 152 -13.48 2.71 -24.26
CA SER A 152 -12.45 3.19 -25.19
C SER A 152 -11.04 2.80 -24.77
N TYR A 153 -10.85 2.33 -23.53
CA TYR A 153 -9.56 1.86 -23.04
C TYR A 153 -9.35 0.39 -23.39
N SER A 154 -8.09 -0.04 -23.27
CA SER A 154 -7.72 -1.45 -23.39
C SER A 154 -8.60 -2.30 -22.44
N LYS A 155 -9.27 -3.30 -23.02
CA LYS A 155 -9.97 -4.32 -22.26
C LYS A 155 -8.93 -5.24 -21.62
N ASN A 156 -9.10 -5.54 -20.35
CA ASN A 156 -8.24 -6.46 -19.63
C ASN A 156 -8.86 -7.88 -19.68
N ASP A 157 -8.02 -8.90 -19.72
CA ASP A 157 -8.45 -10.30 -19.80
C ASP A 157 -9.07 -10.80 -18.49
N THR A 158 -8.89 -10.06 -17.39
CA THR A 158 -9.50 -10.36 -16.10
C THR A 158 -11.01 -10.15 -16.15
N ILE A 159 -11.76 -11.13 -15.65
CA ILE A 159 -13.21 -11.05 -15.47
C ILE A 159 -13.50 -11.08 -13.98
N ILE A 160 -14.35 -10.19 -13.50
CA ILE A 160 -14.84 -10.24 -12.12
C ILE A 160 -16.21 -10.92 -12.14
N PHE A 161 -16.27 -12.08 -11.49
CA PHE A 161 -17.49 -12.88 -11.37
C PHE A 161 -18.41 -12.33 -10.27
N PRO A 162 -19.72 -12.64 -10.35
CA PRO A 162 -20.64 -12.38 -9.25
C PRO A 162 -20.10 -12.94 -7.93
N ASP A 163 -20.40 -12.26 -6.82
CA ASP A 163 -20.05 -12.67 -5.46
C ASP A 163 -18.56 -12.59 -5.08
N MET A 164 -17.68 -12.22 -6.01
CA MET A 164 -16.32 -11.84 -5.66
C MET A 164 -16.33 -10.60 -4.76
N PHE A 165 -15.63 -10.69 -3.63
CA PHE A 165 -15.38 -9.54 -2.77
C PHE A 165 -14.36 -8.62 -3.44
N ILE A 166 -14.75 -7.36 -3.58
CA ILE A 166 -13.92 -6.32 -4.17
C ILE A 166 -13.93 -5.10 -3.25
N SER A 167 -12.90 -4.28 -3.37
CA SER A 167 -12.84 -2.97 -2.73
C SER A 167 -12.85 -1.88 -3.78
N ILE A 168 -13.80 -0.94 -3.74
CA ILE A 168 -13.74 0.26 -4.56
C ILE A 168 -12.71 1.18 -3.94
N VAL A 169 -11.70 1.58 -4.71
CA VAL A 169 -10.62 2.48 -4.26
C VAL A 169 -10.79 3.88 -4.86
N GLY A 170 -11.48 4.01 -5.98
CA GLY A 170 -11.79 5.30 -6.57
C GLY A 170 -12.80 5.23 -7.69
N GLN A 171 -13.09 6.38 -8.29
CA GLN A 171 -14.08 6.52 -9.35
C GLN A 171 -13.68 7.59 -10.36
N SER A 172 -14.16 7.42 -11.59
CA SER A 172 -14.12 8.44 -12.65
C SER A 172 -15.32 8.24 -13.57
N GLY A 173 -16.15 9.28 -13.71
CA GLY A 173 -17.40 9.20 -14.47
C GLY A 173 -18.28 8.03 -14.02
N GLU A 174 -18.68 7.17 -14.95
CA GLU A 174 -19.52 5.98 -14.73
C GLU A 174 -18.73 4.71 -14.37
N TRP A 175 -17.46 4.86 -13.95
CA TRP A 175 -16.55 3.75 -13.67
C TRP A 175 -16.02 3.78 -12.24
N TYR A 176 -15.86 2.59 -11.65
CA TYR A 176 -15.12 2.37 -10.42
C TYR A 176 -13.77 1.76 -10.72
N LEU A 177 -12.72 2.26 -10.04
CA LEU A 177 -11.48 1.53 -9.88
C LEU A 177 -11.67 0.59 -8.69
N VAL A 178 -11.57 -0.71 -8.94
CA VAL A 178 -11.78 -1.75 -7.95
C VAL A 178 -10.51 -2.54 -7.74
N GLU A 179 -10.28 -2.96 -6.52
CA GLU A 179 -9.20 -3.83 -6.12
C GLU A 179 -9.73 -5.22 -5.80
N THR A 180 -8.99 -6.22 -6.26
CA THR A 180 -9.23 -7.63 -5.95
C THR A 180 -7.91 -8.40 -5.96
N THR A 181 -7.98 -9.69 -5.60
CA THR A 181 -6.84 -10.59 -5.63
C THR A 181 -6.85 -11.40 -6.93
N HIS A 182 -5.70 -11.48 -7.58
CA HIS A 182 -5.45 -12.38 -8.70
C HIS A 182 -4.25 -13.25 -8.34
N ASP A 183 -4.50 -14.56 -8.23
CA ASP A 183 -3.61 -15.53 -7.61
C ASP A 183 -3.19 -15.11 -6.19
N GLN A 184 -1.97 -14.59 -6.04
CA GLN A 184 -1.37 -14.14 -4.78
C GLN A 184 -1.11 -12.63 -4.73
N TYR A 185 -1.41 -11.91 -5.81
CA TYR A 185 -1.14 -10.48 -5.95
C TYR A 185 -2.44 -9.67 -5.93
N LEU A 186 -2.35 -8.42 -5.53
CA LEU A 186 -3.43 -7.47 -5.71
C LEU A 186 -3.41 -6.91 -7.14
N ILE A 187 -4.59 -6.61 -7.65
CA ILE A 187 -4.75 -5.90 -8.91
C ILE A 187 -5.84 -4.84 -8.75
N ARG A 188 -5.66 -3.69 -9.40
CA ARG A 188 -6.71 -2.68 -9.55
C ARG A 188 -7.12 -2.55 -11.00
N LEU A 189 -8.42 -2.60 -11.24
CA LEU A 189 -9.00 -2.59 -12.58
C LEU A 189 -10.26 -1.75 -12.61
N TRP A 190 -10.63 -1.26 -13.79
CA TRP A 190 -11.83 -0.45 -13.96
C TRP A 190 -13.03 -1.30 -14.35
N VAL A 191 -14.15 -1.06 -13.67
CA VAL A 191 -15.45 -1.71 -13.94
C VAL A 191 -16.58 -0.68 -14.00
N PRO A 192 -17.64 -0.92 -14.78
CA PRO A 192 -18.79 -0.03 -14.83
C PRO A 192 -19.48 0.03 -13.46
N LYS A 193 -19.80 1.22 -12.96
CA LYS A 193 -20.51 1.41 -11.68
C LYS A 193 -21.81 0.64 -11.61
N ILE A 194 -22.52 0.58 -12.74
CA ILE A 194 -23.79 -0.14 -12.85
C ILE A 194 -23.64 -1.62 -12.48
N ARG A 195 -22.45 -2.23 -12.49
CA ARG A 195 -22.22 -3.66 -12.15
C ARG A 195 -21.85 -3.91 -10.70
N VAL A 196 -21.69 -2.87 -9.89
CA VAL A 196 -21.14 -2.95 -8.54
C VAL A 196 -22.15 -2.44 -7.52
N LEU A 197 -22.37 -3.21 -6.46
CA LEU A 197 -23.15 -2.79 -5.29
C LEU A 197 -22.20 -2.40 -4.16
N ARG A 198 -22.30 -1.15 -3.71
CA ARG A 198 -21.58 -0.64 -2.53
C ARG A 198 -22.23 -1.19 -1.26
N LYS A 199 -21.41 -1.62 -0.29
CA LYS A 199 -21.90 -2.05 1.03
C LYS A 199 -21.92 -0.93 2.06
N GLU A 200 -21.30 0.21 1.74
CA GLU A 200 -21.16 1.35 2.63
C GLU A 200 -21.58 2.66 1.93
N PRO A 201 -22.04 3.67 2.70
CA PRO A 201 -22.46 4.97 2.15
C PRO A 201 -21.29 5.89 1.79
N THR A 202 -20.05 5.48 2.08
CA THR A 202 -18.84 6.26 1.82
C THR A 202 -18.67 6.50 0.31
N GLU A 203 -18.36 7.74 -0.07
CA GLU A 203 -18.09 8.07 -1.46
C GLU A 203 -16.62 7.75 -1.83
N PRO A 204 -16.37 7.05 -2.95
CA PRO A 204 -15.02 6.78 -3.40
C PRO A 204 -14.32 8.04 -3.88
N TYR A 205 -12.99 8.03 -3.76
CA TYR A 205 -12.15 9.09 -4.27
C TYR A 205 -12.39 9.33 -5.77
N VAL A 206 -12.54 10.59 -6.17
CA VAL A 206 -12.81 10.96 -7.56
C VAL A 206 -11.50 11.34 -8.24
N PHE A 207 -11.10 10.57 -9.26
CA PHE A 207 -9.98 10.93 -10.13
C PHE A 207 -10.44 12.00 -11.13
N ASN A 208 -10.05 13.25 -10.86
CA ASN A 208 -10.40 14.42 -11.67
C ASN A 208 -9.19 15.28 -12.06
N SER A 209 -8.00 14.92 -11.59
CA SER A 209 -6.77 15.65 -11.87
C SER A 209 -6.17 15.09 -13.14
N CYS A 210 -5.84 15.91 -14.12
CA CYS A 210 -5.09 15.50 -15.31
C CYS A 210 -3.88 16.41 -15.44
N VAL A 211 -2.70 15.87 -15.13
CA VAL A 211 -1.43 16.60 -15.25
C VAL A 211 -0.57 15.93 -16.30
N ASN A 212 -0.08 16.69 -17.28
CA ASN A 212 0.79 16.12 -18.30
C ASN A 212 2.13 15.72 -17.67
N GLY A 213 2.66 14.59 -18.10
CA GLY A 213 3.91 14.06 -17.60
C GLY A 213 4.78 13.41 -18.68
N ILE A 214 6.04 13.18 -18.34
CA ILE A 214 7.01 12.47 -19.16
C ILE A 214 7.80 11.51 -18.27
N ILE A 215 7.94 10.26 -18.72
CA ILE A 215 8.76 9.24 -18.07
C ILE A 215 10.25 9.62 -18.17
N LYS A 216 10.95 9.64 -17.04
CA LYS A 216 12.38 10.01 -16.94
C LYS A 216 13.30 8.80 -17.14
N ASN A 217 12.94 7.67 -16.54
CA ASN A 217 13.71 6.43 -16.54
C ASN A 217 12.80 5.30 -17.00
N SER A 218 13.36 4.25 -17.60
CA SER A 218 12.63 3.03 -17.91
C SER A 218 11.98 2.50 -16.64
N THR A 219 10.69 2.17 -16.68
CA THR A 219 9.92 1.81 -15.50
C THR A 219 8.87 0.75 -15.80
N ASP A 220 8.77 -0.21 -14.89
CA ASP A 220 7.67 -1.17 -14.88
C ASP A 220 6.35 -0.46 -14.57
N ILE A 221 5.27 -1.04 -15.08
CA ILE A 221 3.90 -0.59 -14.85
C ILE A 221 3.21 -1.63 -13.97
N TYR A 222 2.55 -1.17 -12.91
CA TYR A 222 1.90 -2.00 -11.91
C TYR A 222 0.37 -1.90 -12.03
N TYR A 223 -0.33 -2.97 -11.66
CA TYR A 223 -1.80 -2.94 -11.52
C TYR A 223 -2.27 -2.16 -10.29
N GLY A 224 -1.37 -1.72 -9.41
CA GLY A 224 -1.67 -0.87 -8.26
C GLY A 224 -0.39 -0.30 -7.62
N PRO A 225 -0.52 0.54 -6.58
CA PRO A 225 0.61 1.22 -5.98
C PRO A 225 1.31 0.34 -4.94
N GLY A 226 2.37 -0.34 -5.34
CA GLY A 226 3.20 -1.13 -4.41
C GLY A 226 3.69 -2.46 -4.99
N GLN A 227 4.52 -3.15 -4.23
CA GLN A 227 5.10 -4.44 -4.62
C GLN A 227 4.13 -5.61 -4.39
N GLU A 228 3.09 -5.41 -3.59
CA GLU A 228 1.98 -6.35 -3.42
C GLU A 228 1.07 -6.46 -4.65
N TYR A 229 1.20 -5.50 -5.58
CA TYR A 229 0.46 -5.50 -6.84
C TYR A 229 1.22 -6.20 -7.95
N LEU A 230 0.45 -6.87 -8.81
CA LEU A 230 1.01 -7.52 -9.98
C LEU A 230 1.64 -6.49 -10.93
N ILE A 231 2.82 -6.81 -11.45
CA ILE A 231 3.49 -6.05 -12.49
C ILE A 231 2.90 -6.47 -13.84
N THR A 232 2.59 -5.51 -14.70
CA THR A 232 2.18 -5.78 -16.08
C THR A 232 3.40 -6.21 -16.91
N GLU A 233 3.20 -6.91 -18.01
CA GLU A 233 4.30 -7.25 -18.94
C GLU A 233 4.86 -6.03 -19.71
N LYS A 234 4.35 -4.82 -19.42
CA LYS A 234 4.69 -3.58 -20.13
C LYS A 234 5.69 -2.75 -19.32
N VAL A 235 6.63 -2.19 -20.04
CA VAL A 235 7.63 -1.24 -19.55
C VAL A 235 7.47 0.07 -20.32
N LEU A 236 7.52 1.20 -19.62
CA LEU A 236 7.56 2.51 -20.29
C LEU A 236 8.99 3.00 -20.40
N GLU A 237 9.40 3.33 -21.62
CA GLU A 237 10.71 3.88 -21.91
C GLU A 237 10.82 5.38 -21.55
N PRO A 238 12.04 5.87 -21.25
CA PRO A 238 12.29 7.30 -21.08
C PRO A 238 11.77 8.13 -22.24
N GLY A 239 11.16 9.28 -21.93
CA GLY A 239 10.60 10.19 -22.92
C GLY A 239 9.14 9.90 -23.30
N THR A 240 8.58 8.77 -22.87
CA THR A 240 7.17 8.44 -23.11
C THR A 240 6.25 9.51 -22.50
N PRO A 241 5.38 10.16 -23.29
CA PRO A 241 4.39 11.09 -22.77
C PRO A 241 3.26 10.34 -22.07
N VAL A 242 2.84 10.86 -20.91
CA VAL A 242 1.78 10.27 -20.10
C VAL A 242 0.89 11.36 -19.51
N THR A 243 -0.33 11.01 -19.11
CA THR A 243 -1.21 11.88 -18.33
C THR A 243 -1.33 11.31 -16.92
N VAL A 244 -0.95 12.06 -15.90
CA VAL A 244 -1.18 11.67 -14.50
C VAL A 244 -2.63 11.93 -14.15
N ILE A 245 -3.35 10.88 -13.76
CA ILE A 245 -4.77 10.95 -13.42
C ILE A 245 -5.06 10.76 -11.92
N GLY A 246 -4.07 10.30 -11.16
CA GLY A 246 -4.18 10.08 -9.72
C GLY A 246 -2.85 9.77 -9.05
N GLU A 247 -2.84 9.78 -7.72
CA GLU A 247 -1.66 9.51 -6.91
C GLU A 247 -2.06 8.71 -5.67
N ASP A 248 -1.20 7.77 -5.26
CA ASP A 248 -1.35 6.98 -4.04
C ASP A 248 0.06 6.72 -3.49
N GLY A 249 0.45 7.50 -2.48
CA GLY A 249 1.80 7.54 -1.94
C GLY A 249 2.87 7.80 -3.02
N MET A 250 3.89 6.96 -3.06
CA MET A 250 5.02 7.08 -3.99
C MET A 250 4.69 6.71 -5.43
N TYR A 251 3.44 6.37 -5.74
CA TYR A 251 3.01 5.94 -7.07
C TYR A 251 2.05 6.94 -7.70
N SER A 252 2.19 7.13 -9.01
CA SER A 252 1.27 7.92 -9.84
C SER A 252 0.49 6.96 -10.72
N LEU A 253 -0.84 7.08 -10.72
CA LEU A 253 -1.70 6.47 -11.72
C LEU A 253 -1.60 7.33 -12.99
N ILE A 254 -1.12 6.72 -14.06
CA ILE A 254 -0.92 7.36 -15.34
C ILE A 254 -1.81 6.74 -16.40
N GLU A 255 -2.20 7.53 -17.38
CA GLU A 255 -2.76 7.12 -18.66
C GLU A 255 -1.70 7.29 -19.75
N PHE A 256 -1.58 6.31 -20.62
CA PHE A 256 -0.66 6.30 -21.76
C PHE A 256 -1.26 5.49 -22.91
N VAL A 257 -0.72 5.65 -24.12
CA VAL A 257 -1.15 4.86 -25.28
C VAL A 257 -0.46 3.51 -25.27
N ASN A 258 -1.24 2.44 -25.30
CA ASN A 258 -0.70 1.09 -25.44
C ASN A 258 -0.26 0.86 -26.90
N GLU A 259 1.04 0.66 -27.10
CA GLU A 259 1.61 0.52 -28.45
C GLU A 259 1.06 -0.70 -29.22
N THR A 260 0.65 -1.77 -28.51
CA THR A 260 0.19 -3.02 -29.12
C THR A 260 -1.17 -2.87 -29.81
N ASN A 261 -2.11 -2.15 -29.20
CA ASN A 261 -3.49 -2.03 -29.69
C ASN A 261 -3.91 -0.59 -29.99
N GLN A 262 -3.02 0.38 -29.78
CA GLN A 262 -3.23 1.82 -29.98
C GLN A 262 -4.40 2.40 -29.17
N LEU A 263 -4.82 1.72 -28.08
CA LEU A 263 -5.84 2.21 -27.16
C LEU A 263 -5.19 2.81 -25.90
N PRO A 264 -5.82 3.79 -25.26
CA PRO A 264 -5.35 4.26 -23.96
C PRO A 264 -5.42 3.13 -22.92
N MET A 265 -4.47 3.15 -22.01
CA MET A 265 -4.32 2.24 -20.88
C MET A 265 -3.92 3.05 -19.67
N CYS A 266 -4.41 2.67 -18.48
CA CYS A 266 -3.88 3.21 -17.24
C CYS A 266 -3.05 2.17 -16.49
N GLY A 267 -2.09 2.66 -15.72
CA GLY A 267 -1.26 1.83 -14.87
C GLY A 267 -0.52 2.68 -13.85
N TRP A 268 0.04 2.02 -12.84
CA TRP A 268 0.74 2.69 -11.75
C TRP A 268 2.24 2.65 -12.00
N VAL A 269 2.91 3.78 -11.81
CA VAL A 269 4.38 3.89 -11.89
C VAL A 269 4.89 4.60 -10.66
N THR A 270 6.14 4.33 -10.27
CA THR A 270 6.77 5.09 -9.18
C THR A 270 6.94 6.55 -9.61
N SER A 271 6.44 7.47 -8.79
CA SER A 271 6.44 8.92 -9.05
C SER A 271 7.85 9.49 -9.26
N VAL A 272 8.89 8.82 -8.76
CA VAL A 272 10.30 9.23 -8.94
C VAL A 272 10.74 9.15 -10.40
N ASN A 273 10.14 8.23 -11.18
CA ASN A 273 10.42 8.01 -12.59
C ASN A 273 9.63 8.95 -13.50
N LEU A 274 8.93 9.94 -12.93
CA LEU A 274 8.04 10.83 -13.67
C LEU A 274 8.47 12.30 -13.51
N THR A 275 8.35 13.08 -14.59
CA THR A 275 8.31 14.55 -14.55
C THR A 275 6.87 14.99 -14.78
N LYS A 276 6.30 15.76 -13.87
CA LYS A 276 4.99 16.43 -14.04
C LYS A 276 5.22 17.84 -14.58
N LYS A 277 4.38 18.30 -15.50
CA LYS A 277 4.47 19.63 -16.13
C LYS A 277 3.26 20.48 -15.79
#